data_AF-A0A369I4N1-F1
#
_entry.id   AF-A0A369I4N1-F1
#
_cell.length_a   1.000
_cell.length_b   1.000
_cell.length_c   1.000
_cell.angle_alpha   90.00
_cell.angle_beta   90.00
_cell.angle_gamma   90.00
#
_symmetry.space_group_name_H-M   'P 1'
#
loop_
_entity.id
_entity.type
_entity.pdbx_description
1 polymer ?
#
loop_
_entity_poly.entity_id
_entity_poly.type
_entity_poly.pdbx_seq_one_letter_code
_entity_poly.pdbx_strand_id
1 'polypeptide(L)'
;MKLSKRNWFRLVWFIIDWHVHDLELAFLSNPKLTRQHAYFNYANNRKLYATNDGLASLPEVFENKGKLPSHTQWVEIKGGNHAQFAYYSSQLGDDNATITRKVQQYIVNQTVIGFLTAIENQ
;
A
#
# COMPACT_ATOMS: atom_id res chain seq x y z
N MET A 1 19.58 41.61 9.27
CA MET A 1 20.33 40.45 9.81
C MET A 1 20.16 39.28 8.84
N LYS A 2 21.20 38.84 8.11
CA LYS A 2 21.09 37.72 7.15
C LYS A 2 21.37 36.41 7.89
N LEU A 3 20.41 35.49 7.90
CA LEU A 3 20.61 34.13 8.39
C LEU A 3 21.53 33.38 7.41
N SER A 4 22.48 32.60 7.94
CA SER A 4 23.32 31.74 7.10
C SER A 4 22.46 30.69 6.39
N LYS A 5 22.87 30.22 5.21
CA LYS A 5 22.13 29.19 4.46
C LYS A 5 21.82 27.96 5.34
N ARG A 6 22.76 27.55 6.18
CA ARG A 6 22.60 26.42 7.11
C ARG A 6 21.56 26.68 8.21
N ASN A 7 21.47 27.92 8.69
CA ASN A 7 20.46 28.30 9.69
C ASN A 7 19.08 28.51 9.06
N TRP A 8 19.00 28.90 7.79
CA TRP A 8 17.74 28.96 7.05
C TRP A 8 17.16 27.56 6.80
N PHE A 9 17.99 26.60 6.37
CA PHE A 9 17.54 25.20 6.23
C PHE A 9 17.05 24.62 7.55
N ARG A 10 17.74 24.90 8.67
CA ARG A 10 17.29 24.46 10.00
C ARG A 10 15.97 25.10 10.42
N LEU A 11 15.74 26.37 10.13
CA LEU A 11 14.48 27.05 10.45
C LEU A 11 13.32 26.49 9.61
N VAL A 12 13.55 26.26 8.31
CA VAL A 12 12.55 25.67 7.41
C VAL A 12 12.22 24.24 7.82
N TRP A 13 13.23 23.43 8.17
CA TRP A 13 13.01 22.07 8.68
C TRP A 13 12.24 22.08 10.01
N PHE A 14 12.58 23.00 10.92
CA PHE A 14 11.90 23.11 12.22
C PHE A 14 10.42 23.52 12.06
N ILE A 15 10.08 24.37 11.08
CA ILE A 15 8.70 24.77 10.81
C ILE A 15 7.89 23.62 10.19
N ILE A 16 8.50 22.83 9.30
CA ILE A 16 7.87 21.65 8.68
C ILE A 16 7.63 20.57 9.74
N ASP A 17 8.64 20.25 10.56
CA ASP A 17 8.49 19.29 11.66
C ASP A 17 7.46 19.75 12.69
N TRP A 18 7.45 21.04 13.04
CA TRP A 18 6.48 21.59 13.99
C TRP A 18 5.04 21.41 13.50
N HIS A 19 4.76 21.70 12.22
CA HIS A 19 3.41 21.53 11.66
C HIS A 19 3.01 20.05 11.50
N VAL A 20 3.94 19.17 11.15
CA VAL A 20 3.66 17.72 11.05
C VAL A 20 3.41 17.11 12.43
N HIS A 21 4.19 17.51 13.44
CA HIS A 21 4.01 17.04 14.81
C HIS A 21 2.72 17.59 15.45
N ASP A 22 2.36 18.85 15.20
CA ASP A 22 1.09 19.43 15.66
C ASP A 22 -0.13 18.74 15.02
N LEU A 23 -0.02 18.32 13.76
CA LEU A 23 -1.06 17.51 13.12
C LEU A 23 -1.17 16.13 13.78
N GLU A 24 -0.07 15.41 13.98
CA GLU A 24 -0.07 14.11 14.68
C GLU A 24 -0.63 14.22 16.11
N LEU A 25 -0.25 15.24 16.87
CA LEU A 25 -0.75 15.47 18.23
C LEU A 25 -2.23 15.88 18.24
N ALA A 26 -2.69 16.65 17.26
CA ALA A 26 -4.12 16.96 17.09
C ALA A 26 -4.96 15.72 16.71
N PHE A 27 -4.39 14.79 15.95
CA PHE A 27 -5.02 13.50 15.63
C PHE A 27 -5.08 12.54 16.83
N LEU A 28 -3.99 12.44 17.59
CA LEU A 28 -3.88 11.56 18.76
C LEU A 28 -4.70 12.06 19.97
N SER A 29 -4.96 13.36 20.06
CA SER A 29 -5.74 13.97 21.15
C SER A 29 -7.25 14.00 20.91
N ASN A 30 -7.72 13.74 19.69
CA ASN A 30 -9.15 13.76 19.35
C ASN A 30 -9.71 12.33 19.12
N PRO A 31 -10.33 11.70 20.13
CA PRO A 31 -10.81 10.31 20.07
C PRO A 31 -11.87 10.04 18.99
N LYS A 32 -12.56 11.07 18.48
CA LYS A 32 -13.48 10.94 17.33
C LYS A 32 -12.70 10.84 16.02
N LEU A 33 -11.69 11.68 15.82
CA LEU A 33 -10.84 11.63 14.62
C LEU A 33 -9.95 10.38 14.60
N THR A 34 -9.47 9.91 15.75
CA THR A 34 -8.71 8.64 15.84
C THR A 34 -9.59 7.42 15.53
N ARG A 35 -10.86 7.38 15.98
CA ARG A 35 -11.80 6.31 15.59
C ARG A 35 -12.17 6.36 14.13
N GLN A 36 -12.42 7.54 13.58
CA GLN A 36 -12.79 7.72 12.18
C GLN A 36 -11.61 7.34 11.27
N HIS A 37 -10.37 7.77 11.56
CA HIS A 37 -9.16 7.33 10.84
C HIS A 37 -8.86 5.83 11.00
N ALA A 38 -9.05 5.26 12.18
CA ALA A 38 -8.93 3.82 12.39
C ALA A 38 -10.01 3.04 11.63
N TYR A 39 -11.22 3.56 11.46
CA TYR A 39 -12.24 2.95 10.59
C TYR A 39 -11.93 3.17 9.10
N PHE A 40 -11.47 4.36 8.69
CA PHE A 40 -11.10 4.67 7.31
C PHE A 40 -9.99 3.76 6.78
N ASN A 41 -8.96 3.47 7.59
CA ASN A 41 -7.88 2.55 7.22
C ASN A 41 -8.29 1.07 7.21
N TYR A 42 -9.41 0.73 7.86
CA TYR A 42 -9.91 -0.64 8.04
C TYR A 42 -11.26 -0.87 7.33
N ALA A 43 -11.69 -0.05 6.37
CA ALA A 43 -12.93 -0.34 5.63
C ALA A 43 -12.66 -1.03 4.28
N ASN A 44 -11.47 -0.82 3.70
CA ASN A 44 -11.18 -1.20 2.32
C ASN A 44 -9.80 -1.85 2.17
N ASN A 45 -9.51 -2.95 2.88
CA ASN A 45 -8.23 -3.66 2.70
C ASN A 45 -8.31 -4.63 1.51
N ARG A 46 -7.32 -4.59 0.59
CA ARG A 46 -7.19 -5.55 -0.51
C ARG A 46 -5.80 -6.19 -0.52
N LYS A 47 -5.72 -7.51 -0.64
CA LYS A 47 -4.48 -8.28 -0.81
C LYS A 47 -4.49 -8.91 -2.21
N LEU A 48 -3.60 -8.44 -3.08
CA LEU A 48 -3.35 -9.05 -4.39
C LEU A 48 -2.21 -10.07 -4.27
N TYR A 49 -2.35 -11.20 -4.95
CA TYR A 49 -1.33 -12.26 -5.04
C TYR A 49 -1.51 -13.04 -6.35
N ALA A 50 -0.50 -13.79 -6.78
CA ALA A 50 -0.53 -14.53 -8.03
C ALA A 50 -0.17 -16.01 -7.81
N THR A 51 -0.72 -16.91 -8.64
CA THR A 51 -0.55 -18.37 -8.43
C THR A 51 0.82 -18.90 -8.84
N ASN A 52 1.53 -18.17 -9.71
CA ASN A 52 2.86 -18.51 -10.18
C ASN A 52 3.86 -17.42 -9.75
N ASP A 53 3.67 -16.82 -8.56
CA ASP A 53 4.59 -15.80 -8.05
C ASP A 53 6.01 -16.37 -7.87
N GLY A 54 6.13 -17.59 -7.33
CA GLY A 54 7.39 -18.29 -7.13
C GLY A 54 8.24 -17.73 -5.96
N LEU A 55 8.23 -16.41 -5.75
CA LEU A 55 8.91 -15.75 -4.63
C LEU A 55 8.04 -15.65 -3.36
N ALA A 56 6.73 -15.46 -3.53
CA ALA A 56 5.75 -15.52 -2.46
C ALA A 56 4.78 -16.68 -2.74
N SER A 57 5.09 -17.86 -2.21
CA SER A 57 4.25 -19.05 -2.42
C SER A 57 2.85 -18.87 -1.82
N LEU A 58 1.86 -19.57 -2.37
CA LEU A 58 0.48 -19.51 -1.84
C LEU A 58 0.41 -19.82 -0.33
N PRO A 59 1.11 -20.84 0.22
CA PRO A 59 1.13 -21.06 1.66
C PRO A 59 1.64 -19.85 2.46
N GLU A 60 2.74 -19.21 2.05
CA GLU A 60 3.30 -18.02 2.72
C GLU A 60 2.36 -16.81 2.64
N VAL A 61 1.67 -16.66 1.50
CA VAL A 61 0.63 -15.65 1.31
C VAL A 61 -0.51 -15.83 2.33
N PHE A 62 -0.94 -17.07 2.56
CA PHE A 62 -2.05 -17.37 3.47
C PHE A 62 -1.65 -17.49 4.94
N GLU A 63 -0.37 -17.74 5.27
CA GLU A 63 0.13 -17.74 6.65
C GLU A 63 -0.14 -16.41 7.35
N ASN A 64 -0.06 -15.31 6.60
CA ASN A 64 -0.29 -13.96 7.12
C ASN A 64 -1.78 -13.56 7.14
N LYS A 65 -2.71 -14.45 6.77
CA LYS A 65 -4.15 -14.13 6.73
C LYS A 65 -4.69 -13.64 8.06
N GLY A 66 -4.24 -14.21 9.18
CA GLY A 66 -4.63 -13.78 10.53
C GLY A 66 -4.06 -12.43 10.96
N LYS A 67 -3.06 -11.90 10.23
CA LYS A 67 -2.47 -10.57 10.47
C LYS A 67 -3.21 -9.47 9.69
N LEU A 68 -4.12 -9.84 8.81
CA LEU A 68 -4.91 -8.90 8.01
C LEU A 68 -6.31 -8.76 8.63
N PRO A 69 -6.97 -7.60 8.44
CA PRO A 69 -8.36 -7.43 8.87
C PRO A 69 -9.27 -8.54 8.30
N SER A 70 -10.27 -8.95 9.08
CA SER A 70 -11.16 -10.06 8.69
C SER A 70 -11.97 -9.81 7.41
N HIS A 71 -12.17 -8.54 7.05
CA HIS A 71 -12.87 -8.10 5.85
C HIS A 71 -11.92 -7.86 4.65
N THR A 72 -10.62 -8.19 4.76
CA THR A 72 -9.68 -8.05 3.63
C THR A 72 -10.20 -8.80 2.42
N GLN A 73 -10.27 -8.10 1.29
CA GLN A 73 -10.57 -8.70 0.00
C GLN A 73 -9.32 -9.34 -0.59
N TRP A 74 -9.38 -10.63 -0.87
CA TRP A 74 -8.29 -11.40 -1.46
C TRP A 74 -8.49 -11.49 -2.97
N VAL A 75 -7.52 -11.00 -3.73
CA VAL A 75 -7.57 -10.97 -5.19
C VAL A 75 -6.47 -11.87 -5.74
N GLU A 76 -6.87 -13.03 -6.26
CA GLU A 76 -5.97 -13.99 -6.90
C GLU A 76 -5.80 -13.67 -8.38
N ILE A 77 -4.55 -13.58 -8.84
CA ILE A 77 -4.19 -13.49 -10.25
C ILE A 77 -3.73 -14.87 -10.73
N LYS A 78 -4.68 -15.66 -11.25
CA LYS A 78 -4.40 -16.98 -11.80
C LYS A 78 -3.45 -16.89 -13.00
N GLY A 79 -2.37 -17.65 -12.94
CA GLY A 79 -1.33 -17.69 -13.95
C GLY A 79 -0.38 -16.50 -13.95
N GLY A 80 -0.57 -15.52 -13.06
CA GLY A 80 0.34 -14.39 -12.91
C GLY A 80 1.59 -14.77 -12.13
N ASN A 81 2.65 -14.00 -12.31
CA ASN A 81 3.93 -14.21 -11.64
C ASN A 81 4.46 -12.95 -10.93
N HIS A 82 5.61 -13.03 -10.26
CA HIS A 82 6.13 -11.92 -9.47
C HIS A 82 6.55 -10.74 -10.35
N ALA A 83 7.31 -10.99 -11.42
CA ALA A 83 7.88 -9.92 -12.23
C ALA A 83 6.83 -9.07 -12.94
N GLN A 84 5.66 -9.64 -13.26
CA GLN A 84 4.58 -8.98 -13.99
C GLN A 84 3.68 -8.08 -13.12
N PHE A 85 3.85 -8.04 -11.79
CA PHE A 85 3.19 -7.02 -10.95
C PHE A 85 3.64 -5.61 -11.32
N ALA A 86 4.89 -5.47 -11.77
CA ALA A 86 5.44 -4.23 -12.31
C ALA A 86 6.14 -4.51 -13.65
N TYR A 87 7.18 -3.74 -13.94
CA TYR A 87 8.06 -3.92 -15.10
C TYR A 87 9.42 -4.47 -14.66
N TYR A 88 9.42 -5.47 -13.79
CA TYR A 88 10.65 -6.16 -13.42
C TYR A 88 11.09 -7.09 -14.56
N SER A 89 12.40 -7.28 -14.67
CA SER A 89 12.95 -8.41 -15.40
C SER A 89 12.64 -9.72 -14.65
N SER A 90 12.88 -10.87 -15.28
CA SER A 90 12.88 -12.14 -14.57
C SER A 90 13.78 -12.03 -13.33
N GLN A 91 13.27 -12.49 -12.19
CA GLN A 91 14.01 -12.58 -10.94
C GLN A 91 14.32 -14.05 -10.64
N LEU A 92 15.39 -14.30 -9.89
CA LEU A 92 15.70 -15.65 -9.43
C LEU A 92 14.58 -16.10 -8.49
N GLY A 93 13.89 -17.20 -8.82
CA GLY A 93 12.77 -17.71 -8.04
C GLY A 93 11.39 -17.26 -8.55
N ASP A 94 11.30 -16.46 -9.61
CA ASP A 94 10.02 -16.18 -10.28
C ASP A 94 9.61 -17.38 -11.14
N ASP A 95 8.37 -17.84 -11.00
CA ASP A 95 7.86 -18.88 -11.89
C ASP A 95 7.43 -18.27 -13.25
N ASN A 96 7.34 -19.11 -14.27
CA ASN A 96 6.82 -18.68 -15.56
C ASN A 96 5.32 -18.36 -15.46
N ALA A 97 4.94 -17.14 -15.82
CA ALA A 97 3.54 -16.76 -15.97
C ALA A 97 2.88 -17.54 -17.13
N THR A 98 1.60 -17.88 -16.96
CA THR A 98 0.75 -18.44 -18.02
C THR A 98 -0.17 -17.38 -18.65
N ILE A 99 -0.21 -16.18 -18.07
CA ILE A 99 -0.87 -15.00 -18.64
C ILE A 99 0.16 -13.94 -19.04
N THR A 100 -0.20 -13.12 -20.02
CA THR A 100 0.67 -12.01 -20.43
C THR A 100 0.74 -10.91 -19.36
N ARG A 101 1.86 -10.18 -19.31
CA ARG A 101 2.03 -8.98 -18.48
C ARG A 101 0.87 -8.00 -18.62
N LYS A 102 0.37 -7.79 -19.84
CA LYS A 102 -0.76 -6.88 -20.09
C LYS A 102 -2.02 -7.31 -19.35
N VAL A 103 -2.31 -8.62 -19.30
CA VAL A 103 -3.47 -9.17 -18.57
C VAL A 103 -3.27 -9.01 -17.06
N GLN A 104 -2.10 -9.37 -16.55
CA GLN A 104 -1.81 -9.22 -15.12
C GLN A 104 -1.89 -7.75 -14.66
N GLN A 105 -1.24 -6.83 -15.39
CA GLN A 105 -1.27 -5.41 -15.07
C GLN A 105 -2.67 -4.80 -15.22
N TYR A 106 -3.48 -5.29 -16.16
CA TYR A 106 -4.88 -4.90 -16.23
C TYR A 106 -5.63 -5.25 -14.93
N ILE A 107 -5.46 -6.47 -14.42
CA ILE A 107 -6.09 -6.92 -13.16
C ILE A 107 -5.58 -6.08 -11.97
N VAL A 108 -4.27 -5.82 -11.90
CA VAL A 108 -3.68 -4.95 -10.87
C VAL A 108 -4.31 -3.55 -10.93
N ASN A 109 -4.36 -2.93 -12.11
CA ASN A 109 -4.93 -1.59 -12.29
C ASN A 109 -6.40 -1.53 -11.91
N GLN A 110 -7.22 -2.49 -12.35
CA GLN A 110 -8.64 -2.54 -11.99
C GLN A 110 -8.83 -2.69 -10.47
N THR A 111 -7.97 -3.46 -9.81
CA THR A 111 -8.05 -3.64 -8.36
C THR A 111 -7.66 -2.37 -7.61
N VAL A 112 -6.59 -1.69 -8.03
CA VAL A 112 -6.15 -0.41 -7.44
C VAL A 112 -7.19 0.67 -7.67
N ILE A 113 -7.68 0.84 -8.90
CA ILE A 113 -8.75 1.81 -9.21
C ILE A 113 -10.00 1.51 -8.38
N GLY A 114 -10.44 0.26 -8.34
CA GLY A 114 -11.60 -0.15 -7.54
C GLY A 114 -11.41 0.07 -6.03
N PHE A 115 -10.18 -0.01 -5.52
CA PHE A 115 -9.85 0.41 -4.16
C PHE A 115 -9.97 1.92 -3.98
N LEU A 116 -9.36 2.71 -4.87
CA LEU A 116 -9.40 4.18 -4.82
C LEU A 116 -10.82 4.75 -4.95
N THR A 117 -11.64 4.18 -5.84
CA THR A 117 -13.05 4.56 -5.97
C THR A 117 -13.86 4.19 -4.72
N ALA A 118 -13.54 3.07 -4.05
CA ALA A 118 -14.24 2.67 -2.83
C ALA A 118 -13.93 3.59 -1.64
N ILE A 119 -12.72 4.15 -1.57
CA ILE A 119 -12.37 5.12 -0.52
C ILE A 119 -12.93 6.52 -0.82
N GLU A 120 -13.11 6.91 -2.08
CA GLU A 120 -13.64 8.22 -2.47
C GLU A 120 -15.16 8.35 -2.22
N ASN A 121 -15.91 7.25 -2.37
CA ASN A 121 -17.37 7.25 -2.25
C ASN A 121 -17.88 6.92 -0.83
N GLN A 122 -17.05 7.08 0.21
CA GLN A 122 -17.38 6.86 1.63
C GLN A 122 -17.30 8.16 2.42
#